data_AF-M3H2T0-F1
#
_entry.id   AF-M3H2T0-F1
#
_cell.length_a   1.000
_cell.length_b   1.000
_cell.length_c   1.000
_cell.angle_alpha   90.00
_cell.angle_beta   90.00
_cell.angle_gamma   90.00
#
_symmetry.space_group_name_H-M   'P 1'
#
loop_
_entity.id
_entity.type
_entity.pdbx_description
1 polymer ?
#
loop_
_entity_poly.entity_id
_entity_poly.type
_entity_poly.pdbx_seq_one_letter_code
_entity_poly.pdbx_strand_id
1 'polypeptide(L)'
;MNSRAWIFKPSIDLAFIILPGIVSVLFLFILKKWNMLPSKISPWTWFCTVLLIDVAHVYSTLFRSYFNEEEWKKKRTLLITVPIVCFLFSVLLYSYGVIWFWRIMSYVAVFHFIRQQFGFLALYRKKVRPPKFHFYSIKSQSI
;
A
#
# COMPACT_ATOMS: atom_id res chain seq x y z
N MET A 1 -7.69 -21.82 17.11
CA MET A 1 -6.63 -20.86 16.69
C MET A 1 -6.38 -19.86 17.81
N ASN A 2 -5.13 -19.66 18.24
CA ASN A 2 -4.78 -18.77 19.36
C ASN A 2 -5.19 -17.30 19.06
N SER A 3 -6.12 -16.74 19.85
CA SER A 3 -6.60 -15.35 19.69
C SER A 3 -5.48 -14.30 19.89
N ARG A 4 -4.40 -14.67 20.59
CA ARG A 4 -3.24 -13.80 20.85
C ARG A 4 -2.49 -13.34 19.59
N ALA A 5 -2.68 -14.02 18.45
CA ALA A 5 -2.03 -13.66 17.19
C ALA A 5 -2.79 -12.62 16.36
N TRP A 6 -4.09 -12.40 16.61
CA TRP A 6 -4.93 -11.47 15.85
C TRP A 6 -4.90 -10.07 16.47
N ILE A 7 -5.02 -8.97 15.71
CA ILE A 7 -4.96 -7.62 16.27
C ILE A 7 -6.14 -7.40 17.22
N PHE A 8 -7.36 -7.70 16.77
CA PHE A 8 -8.56 -7.69 17.60
C PHE A 8 -9.11 -9.11 17.78
N LYS A 9 -9.85 -9.60 16.79
CA LYS A 9 -10.44 -10.95 16.77
C LYS A 9 -10.33 -11.49 15.34
N PRO A 10 -10.13 -12.81 15.15
CA PRO A 10 -10.00 -13.42 13.83
C PRO A 10 -11.11 -13.04 12.86
N SER A 11 -12.37 -13.10 13.31
CA SER A 11 -13.52 -12.78 12.46
C SER A 11 -13.56 -11.32 12.05
N ILE A 12 -13.25 -10.39 12.97
CA ILE A 12 -13.27 -8.95 12.70
C ILE A 12 -12.13 -8.56 11.76
N ASP A 13 -10.92 -9.04 12.06
CA ASP A 13 -9.74 -8.80 11.24
C ASP A 13 -9.94 -9.35 9.81
N LEU A 14 -10.42 -10.59 9.67
CA LEU A 14 -10.65 -11.21 8.37
C LEU A 14 -11.78 -10.51 7.59
N ALA A 15 -12.87 -10.16 8.27
CA ALA A 15 -13.96 -9.42 7.65
C ALA A 15 -13.46 -8.07 7.13
N PHE A 16 -12.76 -7.28 7.93
CA PHE A 16 -12.31 -5.96 7.48
C PHE A 16 -11.28 -6.00 6.34
N ILE A 17 -10.47 -7.06 6.27
CA ILE A 17 -9.45 -7.22 5.21
C ILE A 17 -10.06 -7.75 3.91
N ILE A 18 -10.89 -8.79 3.97
CA ILE A 18 -11.35 -9.51 2.78
C ILE A 18 -12.71 -9.02 2.29
N LEU A 19 -13.62 -8.70 3.21
CA LEU A 19 -15.02 -8.39 2.88
C LEU A 19 -15.14 -7.19 1.93
N PRO A 20 -14.41 -6.06 2.10
CA PRO A 20 -14.55 -4.93 1.18
C PRO A 20 -14.27 -5.34 -0.27
N GLY A 21 -13.20 -6.12 -0.51
CA GLY A 21 -12.86 -6.58 -1.86
C GLY A 21 -13.92 -7.49 -2.47
N ILE A 22 -14.42 -8.48 -1.70
CA ILE A 22 -15.48 -9.37 -2.16
C ILE A 22 -16.77 -8.60 -2.43
N VAL A 23 -17.18 -7.72 -1.51
CA VAL A 23 -18.39 -6.91 -1.64
C VAL A 23 -18.31 -6.01 -2.86
N SER A 24 -17.18 -5.36 -3.11
CA SER A 24 -16.99 -4.53 -4.32
C SER A 24 -17.15 -5.33 -5.61
N VAL A 25 -16.57 -6.54 -5.69
CA VAL A 25 -16.69 -7.41 -6.88
C VAL A 25 -18.13 -7.91 -7.07
N LEU A 26 -18.78 -8.36 -6.00
CA LEU A 26 -20.19 -8.78 -6.05
C LEU A 26 -21.10 -7.63 -6.47
N PHE A 27 -20.87 -6.43 -5.95
CA PHE A 27 -21.61 -5.24 -6.32
C PHE A 27 -21.47 -4.92 -7.81
N LEU A 28 -20.27 -5.02 -8.38
CA LEU A 28 -20.06 -4.86 -9.83
C LEU A 28 -20.82 -5.90 -10.66
N PHE A 29 -20.86 -7.16 -10.22
CA PHE A 29 -21.65 -8.19 -10.91
C PHE A 29 -23.15 -7.90 -10.88
N ILE A 30 -23.67 -7.38 -9.75
CA ILE A 30 -25.07 -6.97 -9.63
C ILE A 30 -25.38 -5.81 -10.58
N LEU A 31 -24.55 -4.76 -10.59
CA LEU A 31 -24.71 -3.63 -11.51
C LEU A 31 -24.63 -4.04 -12.98
N LYS A 32 -23.75 -5.00 -13.30
CA LYS A 32 -23.67 -5.59 -14.64
C LYS A 32 -24.97 -6.30 -15.03
N LYS A 33 -25.53 -7.12 -14.12
CA LYS A 33 -26.78 -7.85 -14.35
C LYS A 33 -27.95 -6.89 -14.60
N TRP A 34 -27.96 -5.74 -13.92
CA TRP A 34 -28.99 -4.70 -14.10
C TRP A 34 -28.71 -3.76 -15.27
N ASN A 35 -27.66 -4.02 -16.06
CA ASN A 35 -27.28 -3.20 -17.21
C ASN A 35 -27.04 -1.72 -16.87
N MET A 36 -26.62 -1.44 -15.62
CA MET A 36 -26.35 -0.10 -15.12
C MET A 36 -24.90 0.33 -15.32
N LEU A 37 -24.03 -0.57 -15.81
CA LEU A 37 -22.63 -0.24 -16.08
C LEU A 37 -22.51 0.52 -17.41
N PRO A 38 -21.77 1.64 -17.45
CA PRO A 38 -21.54 2.36 -18.68
C PRO A 38 -20.66 1.54 -19.63
N SER A 39 -20.93 1.63 -20.93
CA SER A 39 -20.15 0.95 -21.98
C SER A 39 -18.74 1.54 -22.17
N LYS A 40 -18.55 2.80 -21.77
CA LYS A 40 -17.27 3.50 -21.77
C LYS A 40 -17.09 4.26 -20.46
N ILE A 41 -15.90 4.21 -19.91
CA ILE A 41 -15.54 4.98 -18.71
C ILE A 41 -15.06 6.36 -19.18
N SER A 42 -15.64 7.42 -18.60
CA SER A 42 -15.18 8.78 -18.84
C SER A 42 -13.76 8.98 -18.29
N PRO A 43 -12.87 9.71 -18.99
CA PRO A 43 -11.55 10.05 -18.46
C PRO A 43 -11.60 10.71 -17.07
N TRP A 44 -12.64 11.51 -16.80
CA TRP A 44 -12.86 12.15 -15.50
C TRP A 44 -13.19 11.15 -14.39
N THR A 45 -13.97 10.11 -14.71
CA THR A 45 -14.24 9.04 -13.76
C THR A 45 -12.95 8.34 -13.37
N TRP A 46 -12.11 7.99 -14.35
CA TRP A 46 -10.78 7.40 -14.09
C TRP A 46 -9.89 8.34 -13.28
N PHE A 47 -9.84 9.62 -13.62
CA PHE A 47 -9.05 10.61 -12.87
C PHE A 47 -9.49 10.68 -11.41
N CYS A 48 -10.79 10.82 -11.14
CA CYS A 48 -11.29 10.92 -9.78
C CYS A 48 -11.10 9.62 -8.99
N THR A 49 -11.37 8.46 -9.58
CA THR A 49 -11.30 7.19 -8.83
C THR A 49 -9.88 6.65 -8.70
N VAL A 50 -9.09 6.69 -9.77
CA VAL A 50 -7.73 6.15 -9.74
C VAL A 50 -6.76 7.20 -9.20
N LEU A 51 -6.71 8.39 -9.79
CA LEU A 51 -5.69 9.36 -9.40
C LEU A 51 -5.97 10.02 -8.03
N LEU A 52 -7.23 10.31 -7.68
CA LEU A 52 -7.52 10.97 -6.41
C LEU A 52 -7.75 9.97 -5.26
N ILE A 53 -8.51 8.89 -5.51
CA ILE A 53 -8.86 7.93 -4.45
C ILE A 53 -7.82 6.81 -4.31
N ASP A 54 -7.54 6.05 -5.37
CA ASP A 54 -6.61 4.91 -5.30
C ASP A 54 -5.19 5.36 -4.94
N VAL A 55 -4.68 6.40 -5.63
CA VAL A 55 -3.33 6.95 -5.41
C VAL A 55 -3.24 7.82 -4.14
N ALA A 56 -4.31 7.96 -3.34
CA ALA A 56 -4.29 8.76 -2.11
C ALA A 56 -3.16 8.39 -1.13
N HIS A 57 -2.80 7.11 -1.08
CA HIS A 57 -1.71 6.63 -0.24
C HIS A 57 -0.33 7.15 -0.69
N VAL A 58 -0.14 7.45 -1.98
CA VAL A 58 1.08 8.11 -2.48
C VAL A 58 1.13 9.56 -2.03
N TYR A 59 -0.01 10.27 -1.97
CA TYR A 59 0.00 11.62 -1.40
C TYR A 59 0.44 11.62 0.07
N SER A 60 0.05 10.60 0.85
CA SER A 60 0.57 10.43 2.23
C SER A 60 2.10 10.32 2.29
N THR A 61 2.75 9.69 1.31
CA THR A 61 4.22 9.62 1.27
C THR A 61 4.84 10.96 0.94
N LEU A 62 4.22 11.78 0.08
CA LEU A 62 4.66 13.16 -0.18
C LEU A 62 4.70 13.98 1.11
N PHE A 63 3.61 13.97 1.89
CA PHE A 63 3.54 14.70 3.17
C PHE A 63 4.59 14.21 4.18
N ARG A 64 4.86 12.90 4.22
CA ARG A 64 5.81 12.32 5.18
C ARG A 64 7.28 12.47 4.82
N SER A 65 7.59 12.72 3.54
CA SER A 65 8.98 12.72 3.06
C SER A 65 9.41 14.02 2.40
N TYR A 66 8.66 14.53 1.43
CA TYR A 66 9.01 15.75 0.69
C TYR A 66 8.68 17.00 1.50
N PHE A 67 7.54 17.01 2.19
CA PHE A 67 7.11 18.16 2.99
C PHE A 67 7.63 18.11 4.44
N ASN A 68 8.38 17.08 4.81
CA ASN A 68 9.08 17.02 6.08
C ASN A 68 10.54 17.44 5.86
N GLU A 69 10.94 18.57 6.43
CA GLU A 69 12.29 19.13 6.24
C GLU A 69 13.42 18.21 6.74
N GLU A 70 13.20 17.48 7.84
CA GLU A 70 14.21 16.58 8.42
C GLU A 70 14.46 15.39 7.50
N GLU A 71 13.39 14.76 7.02
CA GLU A 71 13.46 13.63 6.10
C GLU A 71 13.98 14.06 4.72
N TRP A 72 13.57 15.23 4.24
CA TRP A 72 14.07 15.81 3.00
C TRP A 72 15.57 16.00 3.06
N LYS A 73 16.12 16.67 4.09
CA LYS A 73 17.57 16.90 4.22
C LYS A 73 18.35 15.58 4.26
N LYS A 74 17.80 14.57 4.95
CA LYS A 74 18.45 13.26 5.12
C LYS A 74 18.43 12.39 3.86
N LYS A 75 17.35 12.46 3.07
CA LYS A 75 17.09 11.53 1.94
C LYS A 75 16.91 12.24 0.60
N ARG A 76 17.28 13.51 0.50
CA ARG A 76 17.10 14.37 -0.68
C ARG A 76 17.48 13.69 -1.99
N THR A 77 18.67 13.11 -2.03
CA THR A 77 19.18 12.43 -3.23
C THR A 77 18.21 11.35 -3.67
N LEU A 78 17.80 10.45 -2.77
CA LEU A 78 16.86 9.37 -3.08
C LEU A 78 15.50 9.91 -3.54
N LEU A 79 14.95 10.92 -2.84
CA LEU A 79 13.65 11.49 -3.16
C LEU A 79 13.62 12.17 -4.53
N ILE A 80 14.75 12.71 -5.00
CA ILE A 80 14.81 13.34 -6.33
C ILE A 80 15.19 12.32 -7.41
N THR A 81 16.18 11.47 -7.16
CA THR A 81 16.72 10.56 -8.20
C THR A 81 15.74 9.46 -8.55
N VAL A 82 15.00 8.92 -7.58
CA VAL A 82 14.08 7.79 -7.83
C VAL A 82 12.98 8.17 -8.83
N PRO A 83 12.21 9.27 -8.64
CA PRO A 83 11.21 9.68 -9.64
C PRO A 83 11.80 9.94 -11.03
N ILE A 84 12.97 10.58 -11.12
CA ILE A 84 13.63 10.89 -12.39
C ILE A 84 14.03 9.60 -13.11
N VAL A 85 14.72 8.68 -12.41
CA VAL A 85 15.14 7.40 -12.98
C VAL A 85 13.93 6.56 -13.40
N CYS A 86 12.89 6.50 -12.57
CA CYS A 86 11.65 5.82 -12.92
C CYS A 86 10.97 6.42 -14.16
N PHE A 87 10.94 7.74 -14.29
CA PHE A 87 10.39 8.42 -15.46
C PHE A 87 11.20 8.10 -16.73
N LEU A 88 12.52 8.27 -16.69
CA LEU A 88 13.39 7.97 -17.84
C LEU A 88 13.31 6.50 -18.25
N PHE A 89 13.31 5.58 -17.27
CA PHE A 89 13.12 4.15 -17.53
C PHE A 89 11.75 3.86 -18.17
N SER A 90 10.70 4.52 -17.71
CA SER A 90 9.35 4.38 -18.29
C SER A 90 9.29 4.87 -19.74
N VAL A 91 9.91 6.02 -20.04
CA VAL A 91 10.01 6.56 -21.41
C VAL A 91 10.80 5.62 -22.31
N LEU A 92 11.96 5.15 -21.83
CA LEU A 92 12.79 4.19 -22.55
C LEU A 92 12.00 2.92 -22.85
N LEU A 93 11.32 2.36 -21.85
CA LEU A 93 10.52 1.17 -22.01
C LEU A 93 9.36 1.37 -23.01
N TYR A 94 8.68 2.52 -22.95
CA TYR A 94 7.62 2.85 -23.88
C TYR A 94 8.11 2.93 -25.33
N SER A 95 9.36 3.37 -25.54
CA SER A 95 9.96 3.44 -26.88
C SER A 95 10.13 2.06 -27.55
N TYR A 96 10.23 0.97 -26.78
CA TYR A 96 10.26 -0.41 -27.30
C TYR A 96 8.87 -0.96 -27.66
N GLY A 97 7.80 -0.25 -27.33
CA GLY A 97 6.44 -0.57 -27.75
C GLY A 97 5.43 -0.60 -26.61
N VAL A 98 4.22 -0.16 -26.94
CA VAL A 98 3.09 0.00 -26.00
C VAL A 98 2.76 -1.29 -25.26
N ILE A 99 2.81 -2.44 -25.93
CA ILE A 99 2.47 -3.73 -25.32
C ILE A 99 3.48 -4.16 -24.25
N TRP A 100 4.78 -3.94 -24.49
CA TRP A 100 5.84 -4.26 -23.54
C TRP A 100 5.79 -3.34 -22.32
N PHE A 101 5.55 -2.05 -22.55
CA PHE A 101 5.34 -1.07 -21.50
C PHE A 101 4.23 -1.50 -20.53
N TRP A 102 3.01 -1.75 -21.04
CA TRP A 102 1.89 -2.12 -20.19
C TRP A 102 2.07 -3.48 -19.51
N ARG A 103 2.76 -4.43 -20.16
CA ARG A 103 3.06 -5.74 -19.56
C ARG A 103 4.01 -5.63 -18.37
N ILE A 104 5.08 -4.85 -18.48
CA ILE A 104 6.00 -4.66 -17.36
C ILE A 104 5.33 -3.83 -16.26
N MET A 105 4.61 -2.77 -16.63
CA MET A 105 3.88 -1.95 -15.67
C MET A 105 2.84 -2.75 -14.89
N SER A 106 2.17 -3.73 -15.51
CA SER A 106 1.22 -4.60 -14.81
C SER A 106 1.93 -5.50 -13.79
N TYR A 107 3.09 -6.07 -14.13
CA TYR A 107 3.88 -6.85 -13.16
C TYR A 107 4.38 -5.98 -11.99
N VAL A 108 4.85 -4.76 -12.27
CA VAL A 108 5.25 -3.80 -11.24
C VAL A 108 4.08 -3.43 -10.34
N ALA A 109 2.89 -3.21 -10.91
CA ALA A 109 1.67 -2.92 -10.14
C ALA A 109 1.28 -4.09 -9.23
N VAL A 110 1.32 -5.34 -9.72
CA VAL A 110 1.06 -6.54 -8.90
C VAL A 110 2.07 -6.64 -7.76
N PHE A 111 3.36 -6.45 -8.05
CA PHE A 111 4.40 -6.44 -7.02
C PHE A 111 4.16 -5.33 -5.97
N HIS A 112 3.80 -4.13 -6.42
CA HIS A 112 3.44 -3.01 -5.55
C HIS A 112 2.26 -3.37 -4.62
N PHE A 113 1.19 -3.97 -5.14
CA PHE A 113 0.04 -4.38 -4.34
C PHE A 113 0.38 -5.44 -3.28
N ILE A 114 1.24 -6.41 -3.62
CA ILE A 114 1.74 -7.40 -2.65
C ILE A 114 2.53 -6.69 -1.55
N ARG A 115 3.37 -5.72 -1.93
CA ARG A 115 4.18 -4.91 -1.00
C ARG A 115 3.33 -4.00 -0.09
N GLN A 116 2.21 -3.51 -0.58
CA GLN A 116 1.30 -2.64 0.17
C GLN A 116 0.72 -3.32 1.42
N GLN A 117 0.54 -4.64 1.39
CA GLN A 117 -0.02 -5.41 2.51
C GLN A 117 0.98 -5.72 3.64
N PHE A 118 2.27 -5.45 3.46
CA PHE A 118 3.29 -5.75 4.48
C PHE A 118 3.13 -4.92 5.76
N GLY A 119 2.52 -3.73 5.67
CA GLY A 119 2.23 -2.91 6.84
C GLY A 119 1.36 -3.66 7.87
N PHE A 120 0.31 -4.34 7.39
CA PHE A 120 -0.53 -5.18 8.24
C PHE A 120 0.27 -6.35 8.83
N LEU A 121 1.05 -7.05 8.00
CA LEU A 121 1.87 -8.18 8.45
C LEU A 121 2.87 -7.78 9.55
N ALA A 122 3.46 -6.59 9.47
CA ALA A 122 4.36 -6.07 10.49
C ALA A 122 3.66 -5.87 11.85
N LEU A 123 2.40 -5.41 11.86
CA LEU A 123 1.60 -5.26 13.07
C LEU A 123 1.29 -6.62 13.72
N TYR A 124 0.89 -7.61 12.92
CA TYR A 124 0.67 -8.99 13.39
C TYR A 124 1.95 -9.60 13.97
N ARG A 125 3.11 -9.38 13.34
CA ARG A 125 4.41 -9.87 13.83
C ARG A 125 4.81 -9.25 15.17
N LYS A 126 4.51 -7.97 15.39
CA LYS A 126 4.82 -7.29 16.67
C LYS A 126 4.05 -7.90 17.84
N LYS A 127 2.82 -8.37 17.61
CA LYS A 127 1.98 -9.00 18.64
C LYS A 127 2.42 -10.42 19.00
N VAL A 128 2.97 -11.15 18.02
CA VAL A 128 3.42 -12.54 18.19
C VAL A 128 4.82 -12.64 18.80
N ARG A 129 5.69 -11.62 18.62
CA ARG A 129 6.97 -11.58 19.35
C ARG A 129 6.72 -11.30 20.84
N PRO A 130 7.24 -12.11 21.78
CA PRO A 130 7.28 -11.69 23.18
C PRO A 130 8.11 -10.41 23.29
N PRO A 131 7.75 -9.48 24.20
CA PRO A 131 8.61 -8.33 24.47
C PRO A 131 10.00 -8.86 24.83
N LYS A 132 11.06 -8.29 24.23
CA LYS A 132 12.42 -8.54 24.73
C LYS A 132 12.39 -8.16 26.21
N PHE A 133 12.63 -9.14 27.10
CA PHE A 133 12.81 -8.88 28.52
C PHE A 133 13.85 -7.76 28.67
N HIS A 134 13.39 -6.58 29.10
CA HIS A 134 14.29 -5.57 29.62
C HIS A 134 14.60 -6.03 31.04
N PHE A 135 15.74 -6.71 31.21
CA PHE A 135 16.28 -6.99 32.53
C PHE A 135 16.49 -5.65 33.22
N TYR A 136 15.58 -5.28 34.13
CA TYR A 136 15.87 -4.28 35.14
C TYR A 136 17.01 -4.86 36.00
N SER A 137 18.22 -4.33 35.82
CA SER A 137 19.26 -4.47 36.83
C SER A 137 18.87 -3.56 37.99
N ILE A 138 18.12 -4.11 38.94
CA ILE A 138 18.09 -3.57 40.30
C ILE A 138 19.35 -4.10 40.97
N LYS A 139 20.41 -3.28 41.01
CA LYS A 139 21.39 -3.29 42.10
C LYS A 139 21.03 -2.09 42.97
N SER A 140 20.16 -2.29 43.95
CA SER A 140 20.55 -2.36 45.37
C SER A 140 21.37 -1.14 45.80
N GLN A 141 20.68 -0.16 46.39
CA GLN A 141 21.28 0.73 47.37
C GLN A 141 21.85 -0.14 48.50
N SER A 142 23.14 0.02 48.81
CA SER A 142 23.65 -0.22 50.16
C SER A 142 25.04 0.43 50.29
N ILE A 143 25.06 1.45 51.16
CA ILE A 143 26.21 2.11 51.82
C ILE A 143 26.84 3.26 51.02
#